data_AF-A0A973TFS4-F1
#
_entry.id   AF-A0A973TFS4-F1
#
_cell.length_a   1.000
_cell.length_b   1.000
_cell.length_c   1.000
_cell.angle_alpha   90.00
_cell.angle_beta   90.00
_cell.angle_gamma   90.00
#
_symmetry.space_group_name_H-M   'P 1'
#
loop_
_entity.id
_entity.type
_entity.pdbx_description
1 polymer ?
#
loop_
_entity_poly.entity_id
_entity_poly.type
_entity_poly.pdbx_seq_one_letter_code
_entity_poly.pdbx_strand_id
1 'polypeptide(L)' 'MTLLRQAAGALDPARYSVDVVHLGEQPARIADAERTCVRSVPALVIGGLPFHINHGADLAALRA' A
#
# COMPACT_ATOMS: atom_id res chain seq x y z
N MET A 1 7.59 8.76 -3.58
CA MET A 1 6.83 7.93 -2.63
C MET A 1 6.53 8.60 -1.27
N THR A 2 6.92 9.87 -1.03
CA THR A 2 6.73 10.55 0.27
C THR A 2 5.29 10.97 0.56
N LEU A 3 4.51 11.31 -0.46
CA LEU A 3 3.16 11.88 -0.30
C LEU A 3 2.17 10.91 0.35
N LEU A 4 2.13 9.64 -0.08
CA LEU A 4 1.23 8.65 0.50
C LEU A 4 1.57 8.38 1.98
N ARG A 5 2.87 8.35 2.31
CA ARG A 5 3.33 8.19 3.70
C ARG A 5 2.95 9.38 4.58
N GLN A 6 3.00 10.60 4.04
CA GLN A 6 2.53 11.79 4.75
C GLN A 6 1.02 11.74 4.99
N ALA A 7 0.24 11.31 3.99
CA ALA A 7 -1.20 11.12 4.15
C ALA A 7 -1.52 10.07 5.23
N ALA A 8 -0.83 8.93 5.20
CA ALA A 8 -0.94 7.89 6.23
C ALA A 8 -0.61 8.42 7.64
N GLY A 9 0.44 9.23 7.77
CA GLY A 9 0.84 9.85 9.04
C GLY A 9 -0.09 10.96 9.54
N ALA A 10 -0.98 11.48 8.68
CA ALA A 10 -1.97 12.50 9.07
C ALA A 10 -3.29 11.89 9.61
N LEU A 11 -3.44 10.56 9.54
CA LEU A 11 -4.60 9.87 10.08
C LEU A 11 -4.58 9.88 11.61
N ASP A 12 -5.73 10.11 12.23
CA ASP A 12 -5.88 10.09 13.69
C ASP A 12 -5.57 8.68 14.24
N PRO A 13 -4.47 8.51 15.00
CA PRO A 13 -4.05 7.20 15.49
C PRO A 13 -4.99 6.63 16.57
N ALA A 14 -5.83 7.46 17.21
CA ALA A 14 -6.86 6.97 18.12
C ALA A 14 -8.04 6.32 17.38
N ARG A 15 -8.18 6.58 16.08
CA ARG A 15 -9.26 6.06 15.23
C ARG A 15 -8.81 4.98 14.26
N TYR A 16 -7.57 5.06 13.79
CA TYR A 16 -7.07 4.18 12.74
C TYR A 16 -5.72 3.58 13.11
N SER A 17 -5.63 2.25 13.02
CA SER A 17 -4.34 1.56 12.96
C SER A 17 -3.85 1.57 11.52
N VAL A 18 -2.69 2.18 11.29
CA VAL A 18 -2.13 2.38 9.96
C VAL A 18 -0.84 1.60 9.83
N ASP A 19 -0.80 0.63 8.91
CA ASP A 19 0.41 -0.09 8.54
C ASP A 19 0.99 0.50 7.26
N VAL A 20 2.27 0.91 7.29
CA VAL A 20 2.97 1.49 6.14
C VAL A 20 3.97 0.48 5.62
N VAL A 21 3.67 -0.09 4.46
CA VAL A 21 4.48 -1.14 3.84
C VAL A 21 5.20 -0.60 2.60
N HIS A 22 6.51 -0.78 2.54
CA HIS A 22 7.29 -0.57 1.32
C HIS A 22 7.58 -1.92 0.66
N LEU A 23 6.78 -2.29 -0.35
CA LEU A 23 6.86 -3.62 -0.96
C LEU A 23 8.21 -3.94 -1.61
N GLY A 24 8.95 -2.92 -2.08
CA GLY A 24 10.32 -3.12 -2.58
C GLY A 24 11.36 -3.44 -1.50
N GLU A 25 11.07 -3.17 -0.22
CA GLU A 25 11.96 -3.49 0.91
C GLU A 25 11.45 -4.71 1.69
N GLN A 26 10.13 -5.00 1.60
CA GLN A 26 9.45 -6.06 2.32
C GLN A 26 8.74 -7.01 1.33
N PRO A 27 9.49 -7.80 0.53
CA PRO A 27 8.92 -8.64 -0.51
C PRO A 27 7.94 -9.71 0.01
N ALA A 28 8.11 -10.15 1.26
CA ALA A 28 7.18 -11.08 1.92
C ALA A 28 5.74 -10.53 2.02
N ARG A 29 5.57 -9.21 2.06
CA ARG A 29 4.26 -8.54 2.13
C ARG A 29 3.56 -8.42 0.78
N ILE A 30 4.21 -8.77 -0.33
CA ILE A 30 3.59 -8.78 -1.66
C ILE A 30 2.39 -9.74 -1.70
N ALA A 31 2.51 -10.91 -1.04
CA ALA A 31 1.41 -11.86 -0.95
C ALA A 31 0.18 -11.29 -0.21
N ASP A 32 0.39 -10.45 0.80
CA ASP A 32 -0.72 -9.78 1.53
C ASP A 32 -1.39 -8.71 0.66
N ALA A 33 -0.60 -7.96 -0.12
CA ALA A 33 -1.12 -6.98 -1.08
C ALA A 33 -1.98 -7.66 -2.16
N GLU A 34 -1.58 -8.83 -2.65
CA GLU A 34 -2.38 -9.59 -3.63
C GLU A 34 -3.69 -10.11 -3.04
N ARG A 35 -3.67 -10.63 -1.80
CA ARG A 35 -4.89 -11.07 -1.10
C ARG A 35 -5.90 -9.94 -0.93
N THR A 36 -5.43 -8.70 -0.84
CA THR A 36 -6.26 -7.49 -0.76
C THR A 36 -6.55 -6.89 -2.14
N CYS A 37 -6.33 -7.65 -3.21
CA CYS A 37 -6.59 -7.26 -4.60
C CYS A 37 -5.83 -6.01 -5.07
N VAL A 38 -4.69 -5.69 -4.45
CA VAL A 38 -3.82 -4.62 -4.95
C VAL A 38 -3.26 -5.04 -6.31
N ARG A 39 -3.34 -4.13 -7.29
CA ARG A 39 -2.88 -4.38 -8.67
C ARG A 39 -1.72 -3.47 -9.08
N SER A 40 -1.68 -2.27 -8.54
CA SER A 40 -0.58 -1.32 -8.75
C SER A 40 -0.22 -0.61 -7.46
N VAL A 41 0.98 -0.06 -7.41
CA VAL A 41 1.46 0.82 -6.35
C VAL A 41 1.75 2.21 -6.92
N PRO A 42 1.64 3.29 -6.11
CA PRO A 42 1.19 3.31 -4.72
C PRO A 42 -0.31 3.00 -4.56
N ALA A 43 -0.67 2.34 -3.44
CA ALA A 43 -2.05 2.00 -3.10
C ALA A 43 -2.32 2.16 -1.61
N LEU A 44 -3.56 2.48 -1.27
CA LEU A 44 -4.08 2.49 0.10
C LEU A 44 -5.16 1.42 0.23
N VAL A 45 -5.09 0.58 1.26
CA VAL A 45 -6.11 -0.44 1.52
C VAL A 45 -6.92 -0.03 2.75
N ILE A 46 -8.23 0.17 2.59
CA ILE A 46 -9.15 0.52 3.69
C ILE A 46 -10.27 -0.52 3.72
N GLY A 47 -10.45 -1.19 4.86
CA GLY A 47 -11.47 -2.24 4.99
C GLY A 47 -11.30 -3.40 4.00
N GLY A 48 -10.06 -3.69 3.60
CA GLY A 48 -9.74 -4.70 2.59
C GLY A 48 -9.94 -4.25 1.13
N LEU A 49 -10.39 -3.02 0.91
CA LEU A 49 -10.59 -2.46 -0.43
C LEU A 49 -9.36 -1.66 -0.88
N PRO A 50 -8.77 -1.98 -2.03
CA PRO A 50 -7.60 -1.26 -2.54
C PRO A 50 -8.01 -0.01 -3.33
N PHE A 51 -7.36 1.09 -3.02
CA PHE A 51 -7.44 2.36 -3.73
C PHE A 51 -6.07 2.65 -4.35
N HIS A 52 -5.98 2.48 -5.67
CA HIS A 52 -4.77 2.77 -6.43
C HIS A 52 -4.66 4.27 -6.64
N ILE A 53 -3.52 4.86 -6.25
CA ILE A 53 -3.29 6.30 -6.35
C ILE A 53 -2.17 6.52 -7.37
N ASN A 54 -2.47 7.24 -8.44
CA ASN A 54 -1.50 7.68 -9.45
C ASN A 54 -0.64 6.53 -10.00
N HIS A 55 -1.27 5.38 -10.34
CA HIS A 55 -0.69 4.15 -10.91
C HIS A 55 0.80 4.27 -11.30
N GLY A 56 1.69 3.96 -10.36
CA GLY A 56 3.13 4.15 -10.54
C GLY A 56 3.81 2.92 -11.14
N ALA A 57 3.54 1.74 -10.58
CA ALA A 57 4.07 0.47 -11.05
C ALA A 57 3.05 -0.65 -10.80
N ASP A 58 3.03 -1.65 -11.67
CA ASP A 58 2.22 -2.85 -11.45
C ASP A 58 2.81 -3.68 -10.31
N LEU A 59 1.94 -4.31 -9.52
CA LEU A 59 2.38 -5.19 -8.43
C LEU A 59 3.22 -6.36 -8.96
N ALA A 60 2.91 -6.83 -10.17
CA ALA A 60 3.68 -7.87 -10.85
C ALA A 60 5.14 -7.46 -11.12
N ALA A 61 5.41 -6.17 -11.34
CA ALA A 61 6.75 -5.66 -11.58
C ALA A 61 7.64 -5.70 -10.32
N LEU A 62 7.05 -5.84 -9.14
CA LEU A 62 7.77 -5.92 -7.85
C LEU A 62 8.23 -7.34 -7.49
N ARG A 63 7.88 -8.35 -8.30
CA ARG A 63 8.31 -9.75 -8.12
C ARG A 63 9.61 -10.09 -8.87
N ALA A 64 10.14 -9.14 -9.65
CA ALA A 64 11.32 -9.32 -10.49
C ALA A 64 12.63 -9.33 -9.69
#